data_AF-A0A521X978-F1
#
_entry.id   AF-A0A521X978-F1
#
_cell.length_a   1.000
_cell.length_b   1.000
_cell.length_c   1.000
_cell.angle_alpha   90.00
_cell.angle_beta   90.00
_cell.angle_gamma   90.00
#
_symmetry.space_group_name_H-M   'P 1'
#
loop_
_entity.id
_entity.type
_entity.pdbx_description
1 polymer ?
#
loop_
_entity_poly.entity_id
_entity_poly.type
_entity_poly.pdbx_seq_one_letter_code
_entity_poly.pdbx_strand_id
1 'polypeptide(L)' 'MNLSEIARLLNGEIISGNDVEIERVAKIEDAGEGEITFYANPKYARYLSKT' A
#
# COMPACT_ATOMS: atom_id res chain seq x y z
N MET A 1 2.97 -7.62 -9.64
CA MET A 1 3.51 -6.35 -10.19
C MET A 1 4.33 -5.71 -9.09
N ASN A 2 5.52 -5.20 -9.39
CA ASN A 2 6.40 -4.69 -8.34
C ASN A 2 5.96 -3.32 -7.82
N LEU A 3 6.24 -3.04 -6.54
CA LEU A 3 5.95 -1.75 -5.90
C LEU A 3 6.55 -0.57 -6.67
N SER A 4 7.78 -0.72 -7.19
CA SER A 4 8.45 0.29 -8.03
C SER A 4 7.70 0.61 -9.32
N GLU A 5 7.10 -0.38 -9.97
CA GLU A 5 6.31 -0.19 -11.19
C GLU A 5 5.03 0.59 -10.89
N ILE A 6 4.34 0.23 -9.79
CA ILE A 6 3.14 0.93 -9.33
C ILE A 6 3.47 2.39 -9.00
N ALA A 7 4.56 2.64 -8.27
CA ALA A 7 5.02 3.99 -7.95
C ALA A 7 5.28 4.80 -9.23
N ARG A 8 5.98 4.21 -10.22
CA ARG A 8 6.23 4.87 -11.50
C ARG A 8 4.95 5.20 -12.27
N LEU A 9 3.98 4.28 -12.29
CA LEU A 9 2.68 4.50 -12.96
C LEU A 9 1.87 5.62 -12.30
N LEU A 10 1.98 5.77 -10.98
CA LEU A 10 1.26 6.78 -10.20
C LEU A 10 2.02 8.10 -10.05
N ASN A 11 3.23 8.21 -10.63
CA ASN A 11 4.19 9.29 -10.33
C ASN A 11 4.38 9.49 -8.81
N GLY A 12 4.38 8.38 -8.07
CA GLY A 12 4.58 8.33 -6.63
C GLY A 12 6.05 8.12 -6.26
N GLU A 13 6.37 8.43 -5.02
CA GLU A 13 7.69 8.23 -4.41
C GLU A 13 7.62 7.10 -3.38
N ILE A 14 8.59 6.19 -3.40
CA ILE A 14 8.74 5.15 -2.38
C ILE A 14 9.58 5.71 -1.25
N ILE A 15 8.93 5.99 -0.12
CA ILE A 15 9.58 6.60 1.05
C ILE A 15 10.37 5.55 1.86
N SER A 16 9.94 4.29 1.83
CA SER A 16 10.61 3.16 2.48
C SER A 16 10.11 1.83 1.90
N GLY A 17 10.88 0.76 2.10
CA GLY A 17 10.52 -0.60 1.69
C GLY A 17 11.46 -1.18 0.63
N ASN A 18 11.40 -2.50 0.49
CA ASN A 18 12.04 -3.21 -0.61
C ASN A 18 11.08 -3.25 -1.81
N ASP A 19 11.61 -3.56 -2.99
CA ASP A 19 10.79 -3.77 -4.18
C ASP A 19 10.02 -5.10 -4.05
N VAL A 20 8.86 -5.03 -3.39
CA VAL A 20 8.00 -6.18 -3.13
C VAL A 20 7.03 -6.41 -4.27
N GLU A 21 6.67 -7.68 -4.47
CA GLU A 21 5.60 -8.04 -5.40
C GLU A 21 4.25 -7.74 -4.76
N ILE A 22 3.41 -6.99 -5.48
CA ILE A 22 2.02 -6.72 -5.13
C ILE A 22 1.12 -7.66 -5.92
N GLU A 23 0.33 -8.44 -5.19
CA GLU A 23 -0.62 -9.42 -5.73
C GLU A 23 -1.97 -8.80 -6.05
N ARG A 24 -2.48 -7.94 -5.15
CA ARG A 24 -3.82 -7.34 -5.25
C ARG A 24 -3.99 -6.10 -4.39
N VAL A 25 -5.06 -5.36 -4.67
CA VAL A 25 -5.54 -4.24 -3.84
C VAL A 25 -6.49 -4.78 -2.77
N ALA A 26 -6.29 -4.36 -1.53
CA ALA A 26 -7.12 -4.75 -0.39
C ALA A 26 -7.65 -3.54 0.39
N LYS A 27 -8.70 -3.77 1.17
CA LYS A 27 -9.20 -2.77 2.14
C LYS A 27 -8.17 -2.58 3.24
N ILE A 28 -8.05 -1.36 3.75
CA ILE A 28 -7.12 -1.03 4.86
C ILE A 28 -7.38 -1.85 6.14
N GLU A 29 -8.58 -2.44 6.26
CA GLU A 29 -8.98 -3.24 7.42
C GLU A 29 -8.47 -4.69 7.36
N ASP A 30 -8.19 -5.18 6.14
CA ASP A 30 -7.91 -6.59 5.84
C ASP A 30 -6.54 -6.81 5.16
N ALA A 31 -5.87 -5.72 4.72
CA ALA A 31 -4.63 -5.79 3.96
C ALA A 31 -3.50 -6.47 4.75
N GLY A 32 -2.88 -7.47 4.13
CA GLY A 32 -1.73 -8.22 4.66
C GLY A 32 -0.52 -8.20 3.72
N GLU A 33 0.37 -9.17 3.90
CA GLU A 33 1.59 -9.30 3.11
C GLU A 33 1.28 -9.47 1.61
N GLY A 34 2.01 -8.77 0.74
CA GLY A 34 1.80 -8.79 -0.71
C GLY A 34 0.58 -8.00 -1.20
N GLU A 35 -0.19 -7.37 -0.31
CA GLU A 35 -1.34 -6.54 -0.67
C GLU A 35 -1.05 -5.05 -0.54
N ILE A 36 -1.61 -4.25 -1.45
CA ILE A 36 -1.53 -2.79 -1.38
C ILE A 36 -2.86 -2.19 -0.93
N THR A 37 -2.81 -1.17 -0.08
CA THR A 37 -3.97 -0.38 0.31
C THR A 37 -3.65 1.11 0.29
N PHE A 38 -4.64 1.96 0.53
CA PHE A 38 -4.46 3.40 0.55
C PHE A 38 -5.18 4.04 1.74
N TYR A 39 -4.63 5.17 2.18
CA TYR A 39 -5.19 5.98 3.24
C TYR A 39 -5.44 7.39 2.72
N ALA A 40 -6.71 7.73 2.45
CA ALA A 40 -7.12 9.05 1.98
C ALA A 40 -8.11 9.76 2.93
N ASN A 41 -8.80 9.01 3.80
CA ASN A 41 -9.81 9.57 4.70
C ASN A 41 -9.38 9.40 6.16
N PRO A 42 -9.26 10.50 6.94
CA PRO A 42 -8.85 10.47 8.33
C PRO A 42 -9.62 9.52 9.25
N LYS A 43 -10.88 9.19 8.91
CA LYS A 43 -11.69 8.25 9.69
C LYS A 43 -11.09 6.84 9.79
N TYR A 44 -10.17 6.48 8.88
CA TYR A 44 -9.50 5.18 8.86
C TYR A 44 -8.13 5.18 9.55
N ALA A 45 -7.73 6.27 10.21
CA ALA A 45 -6.42 6.37 10.86
C ALA A 45 -6.17 5.24 11.88
N ARG A 46 -7.23 4.74 12.52
CA ARG A 46 -7.18 3.62 13.47
C ARG A 46 -6.62 2.30 12.90
N TYR A 47 -6.64 2.15 11.57
CA TYR A 47 -6.13 0.95 10.90
C TYR A 47 -4.65 1.05 10.51
N LEU A 48 -4.05 2.25 10.55
CA LEU A 48 -2.63 2.45 10.20
C LEU A 48 -1.65 1.80 11.19
N SER A 49 -2.06 1.61 12.45
CA SER A 49 -1.25 0.93 13.46
C SER A 49 -1.39 -0.59 13.43
N LYS A 50 -2.26 -1.12 12.55
CA LYS A 50 -2.63 -2.54 12.52
C LYS A 50 -1.91 -3.32 11.42
N THR A 51 -1.13 -2.62 10.59
CA THR A 51 -0.32 -3.13 9.48
C THR A 51 1.14 -3.20 9.85
#